data_AF-A0A7X1N7S0-F1
#
_entry.id   AF-A0A7X1N7S0-F1
#
_cell.length_a   1.000
_cell.length_b   1.000
_cell.length_c   1.000
_cell.angle_alpha   90.00
_cell.angle_beta   90.00
_cell.angle_gamma   90.00
#
_symmetry.space_group_name_H-M   'P 1'
#
loop_
_entity.id
_entity.type
_entity.pdbx_description
1 polymer ?
#
loop_
_entity_poly.entity_id
_entity_poly.type
_entity_poly.pdbx_seq_one_letter_code
_entity_poly.pdbx_strand_id
1 'polypeptide(L)'
;MSAHAYIQWADVPQALISSSQQHVDGITQAKVVAFDGCPFAGEIEVLEAKPFGSAIQIEFAFPRNHGLRNSLIDWFMHHSIPFTVVM
;
A
#
# COMPACT_ATOMS: atom_id res chain seq x y z
N MET A 1 2.72 2.71 -19.30
CA MET A 1 2.52 3.55 -18.10
C MET A 1 1.41 2.95 -17.27
N SER A 2 1.81 2.08 -16.35
CA SER A 2 1.01 1.70 -15.17
C SER A 2 1.30 2.76 -14.12
N ALA A 3 0.27 3.34 -13.54
CA ALA A 3 0.44 4.22 -12.40
C ALA A 3 0.44 3.37 -11.12
N HIS A 4 1.13 3.84 -10.10
CA HIS A 4 1.30 3.16 -8.81
C HIS A 4 1.04 4.14 -7.69
N ALA A 5 0.29 3.70 -6.68
CA ALA A 5 0.01 4.46 -5.48
C ALA A 5 0.87 3.93 -4.33
N TYR A 6 1.43 4.85 -3.56
CA TYR A 6 2.38 4.54 -2.51
C TYR A 6 1.96 5.15 -1.19
N ILE A 7 2.04 4.37 -0.12
CA ILE A 7 1.82 4.83 1.26
C ILE A 7 2.98 4.39 2.14
N GLN A 8 3.28 5.15 3.19
CA GLN A 8 4.27 4.73 4.18
C GLN A 8 3.62 3.85 5.24
N TRP A 9 4.26 2.74 5.59
CA TRP A 9 3.80 1.84 6.64
C TRP A 9 3.62 2.56 7.98
N ALA A 10 4.49 3.53 8.28
CA ALA A 10 4.46 4.33 9.50
C ALA A 10 3.20 5.19 9.63
N ASP A 11 2.58 5.56 8.51
CA ASP A 11 1.37 6.39 8.49
C ASP A 11 0.08 5.56 8.52
N VAL A 12 0.19 4.23 8.48
CA VAL A 12 -0.98 3.33 8.56
C VAL A 12 -1.43 3.22 10.03
N PRO A 13 -2.72 3.45 10.34
CA PRO A 13 -3.25 3.28 11.68
C PRO A 13 -2.95 1.89 12.27
N GLN A 14 -2.51 1.84 13.52
CA GLN A 14 -2.16 0.59 14.21
C GLN A 14 -3.30 -0.44 14.22
N ALA A 15 -4.55 0.03 14.28
CA ALA A 15 -5.73 -0.83 14.21
C ALA A 15 -5.78 -1.63 12.90
N LEU A 16 -5.55 -0.95 11.76
CA LEU A 16 -5.49 -1.61 10.44
C LEU A 16 -4.29 -2.55 10.32
N ILE A 17 -3.15 -2.17 10.89
CA ILE A 17 -1.97 -3.05 10.91
C ILE A 17 -2.29 -4.34 11.69
N SER A 18 -2.96 -4.23 12.84
CA SER A 18 -3.24 -5.37 13.70
C SER A 18 -4.21 -6.39 13.09
N SER A 19 -5.12 -5.93 12.23
CA SER A 19 -6.08 -6.79 11.54
C SER A 19 -5.64 -7.16 10.12
N SER A 20 -4.58 -6.54 9.60
CA SER A 20 -4.02 -6.86 8.29
C SER A 20 -3.46 -8.28 8.21
N GLN A 21 -3.52 -8.85 7.00
CA GLN A 21 -2.88 -10.13 6.70
C GLN A 21 -1.67 -9.88 5.80
N GLN A 22 -0.51 -10.36 6.24
CA GLN A 22 0.71 -10.36 5.43
C GLN A 22 0.94 -11.75 4.86
N HIS A 23 1.23 -11.79 3.57
CA HIS A 23 1.55 -13.03 2.86
C HIS A 23 2.83 -12.83 2.07
N VAL A 24 3.65 -13.87 1.98
CA VAL A 24 4.79 -13.89 1.06
C VAL A 24 4.37 -14.79 -0.10
N ASP A 25 4.26 -14.21 -1.30
CA ASP A 25 3.95 -14.99 -2.48
C ASP A 25 5.09 -15.97 -2.75
N GLY A 26 4.77 -17.27 -2.78
CA GLY A 26 5.76 -18.33 -2.98
C GLY A 26 6.44 -18.30 -4.34
N ILE A 27 5.82 -17.66 -5.35
CA ILE A 27 6.33 -17.61 -6.72
C ILE A 27 7.22 -16.38 -6.92
N THR A 28 6.71 -15.19 -6.61
CA THR A 28 7.43 -13.93 -6.82
C THR A 28 8.35 -13.55 -5.66
N GLN A 29 8.20 -14.21 -4.50
CA GLN A 29 8.82 -13.83 -3.23
C GLN A 29 8.46 -12.41 -2.78
N ALA A 30 7.46 -11.78 -3.41
CA ALA A 30 6.95 -10.48 -3.03
C ALA A 30 6.22 -10.59 -1.70
N LYS A 31 6.50 -9.66 -0.79
CA LYS A 31 5.79 -9.56 0.48
C LYS A 31 4.56 -8.70 0.26
N VAL A 32 3.38 -9.27 0.34
CA VAL A 32 2.10 -8.60 0.11
C VAL A 32 1.36 -8.42 1.43
N VAL A 33 0.57 -7.34 1.53
CA VAL A 33 -0.30 -7.04 2.67
C VAL A 33 -1.71 -6.73 2.18
N ALA A 34 -2.69 -7.36 2.83
CA ALA A 34 -4.11 -7.05 2.66
C ALA A 34 -4.61 -6.34 3.91
N PHE A 35 -5.19 -5.16 3.72
CA PHE A 35 -5.83 -4.38 4.78
C PHE A 35 -7.34 -4.57 4.76
N ASP A 36 -7.96 -4.48 5.93
CA ASP A 36 -9.41 -4.56 6.04
C ASP A 36 -10.10 -3.44 5.27
N GLY A 37 -11.07 -3.82 4.44
CA GLY A 37 -11.83 -2.88 3.61
C GLY A 37 -11.07 -2.31 2.42
N CYS A 38 -9.76 -2.61 2.26
CA CYS A 38 -9.02 -2.17 1.08
C CYS A 38 -9.40 -3.06 -0.12
N PRO A 39 -9.74 -2.48 -1.28
CA PRO A 39 -10.12 -3.27 -2.46
C PRO A 39 -8.94 -4.02 -3.10
N PHE A 40 -7.69 -3.70 -2.74
CA PHE A 40 -6.48 -4.27 -3.32
C PHE A 40 -5.49 -4.71 -2.24
N ALA A 41 -4.70 -5.73 -2.56
CA ALA A 41 -3.48 -6.03 -1.80
C ALA A 41 -2.36 -5.08 -2.23
N GLY A 42 -1.56 -4.64 -1.27
CA GLY A 42 -0.38 -3.82 -1.51
C GLY A 42 0.90 -4.63 -1.35
N GLU A 43 1.92 -4.31 -2.13
CA GLU A 43 3.25 -4.92 -2.02
C GLU A 43 4.13 -4.11 -1.05
N ILE A 44 4.77 -4.79 -0.11
CA ILE A 44 5.66 -4.19 0.88
C ILE A 44 7.05 -4.09 0.28
N GLU A 45 7.50 -2.85 0.07
CA GLU A 45 8.86 -2.51 -0.33
C GLU A 45 9.63 -1.95 0.88
N VAL A 46 10.82 -2.50 1.11
CA VAL A 46 11.75 -1.97 2.12
C VAL A 46 12.75 -1.06 1.41
N LEU A 47 12.59 0.24 1.60
CA LEU A 47 13.50 1.26 1.08
C LEU A 47 14.64 1.49 2.07
N GLU A 48 15.87 1.15 1.65
CA GLU A 48 17.07 1.52 2.40
C GLU A 48 17.40 3.01 2.17
N ALA A 49 16.78 3.88 2.96
CA ALA A 49 17.03 5.33 2.88
C ALA A 49 18.18 5.73 3.82
N LYS A 50 19.40 5.83 3.30
CA LYS A 50 20.48 6.56 3.98
C LYS A 50 20.15 8.06 4.00
N PRO A 51 20.30 8.81 5.11
CA PRO A 51 20.90 8.44 6.40
C PRO A 51 19.89 8.09 7.53
N PHE A 52 18.58 8.06 7.27
CA PHE A 52 17.54 8.00 8.33
C PHE A 52 16.98 6.60 8.64
N GLY A 53 17.46 5.54 7.99
CA GLY A 53 17.10 4.15 8.29
C GLY A 53 16.27 3.48 7.19
N SER A 54 15.83 2.25 7.42
CA SER A 54 14.94 1.53 6.50
C SER A 54 13.51 2.06 6.64
N ALA A 55 12.97 2.64 5.58
CA ALA A 55 11.55 2.98 5.47
C ALA A 55 10.80 1.82 4.83
N ILE A 56 9.59 1.53 5.30
CA ILE A 56 8.73 0.51 4.72
C ILE A 56 7.60 1.23 3.98
N GLN A 57 7.54 1.02 2.68
CA GLN A 57 6.54 1.58 1.78
C GLN A 57 5.63 0.46 1.28
N ILE A 58 4.39 0.79 1.02
CA ILE A 58 3.42 -0.15 0.45
C ILE A 58 3.01 0.40 -0.91
N GLU A 59 3.24 -0.40 -1.94
CA GLU A 59 2.86 -0.13 -3.31
C GLU A 59 1.49 -0.75 -3.62
N PHE A 60 0.62 0.01 -4.27
CA PHE A 60 -0.63 -0.46 -4.85
C PHE A 60 -0.65 -0.18 -6.34
N ALA A 61 -1.03 -1.18 -7.13
CA ALA A 61 -1.32 -0.96 -8.55
C ALA A 61 -2.48 0.04 -8.69
N PHE A 62 -2.26 1.15 -9.40
CA PHE A 62 -3.29 2.18 -9.55
C PHE A 62 -4.17 1.90 -10.76
N PRO A 63 -5.45 1.51 -10.57
CA PRO A 63 -6.28 1.03 -11.67
C PRO A 63 -6.62 2.15 -12.67
N ARG A 64 -6.65 1.80 -13.96
CA ARG A 64 -7.19 2.71 -14.99
C ARG A 64 -8.71 2.83 -14.91
N ASN A 65 -9.38 1.78 -14.41
CA ASN A 65 -10.82 1.79 -14.20
C ASN A 65 -11.18 2.83 -13.14
N HIS A 66 -12.05 3.76 -13.51
CA HIS A 66 -12.43 4.89 -12.66
C HIS A 66 -13.08 4.47 -11.34
N GLY A 67 -13.94 3.44 -11.35
CA GLY A 67 -14.64 2.97 -10.16
C GLY A 67 -13.66 2.37 -9.15
N LEU A 68 -12.81 1.44 -9.62
CA LEU A 68 -11.79 0.79 -8.78
C LEU A 68 -10.77 1.79 -8.22
N ARG A 69 -10.36 2.76 -9.04
CA ARG A 69 -9.47 3.85 -8.61
C ARG A 69 -10.10 4.68 -7.50
N ASN A 70 -11.35 5.10 -7.67
CA ASN A 70 -12.05 5.90 -6.67
C ASN A 70 -12.23 5.11 -5.37
N SER A 71 -12.61 3.83 -5.44
CA SER A 71 -12.71 2.98 -4.25
C SER A 71 -11.40 2.89 -3.47
N LEU A 72 -10.25 2.82 -4.16
CA LEU A 72 -8.94 2.83 -3.51
C LEU A 72 -8.62 4.19 -2.88
N ILE A 73 -8.88 5.30 -3.58
CA ILE A 73 -8.68 6.66 -3.06
C ILE A 73 -9.58 6.92 -1.85
N ASP A 74 -10.85 6.55 -1.94
CA ASP A 74 -11.83 6.72 -0.87
C ASP A 74 -11.40 5.94 0.38
N TRP A 75 -10.81 4.75 0.20
CA TRP A 75 -10.25 3.97 1.30
C TRP A 75 -9.07 4.69 1.98
N PHE A 76 -8.11 5.22 1.21
CA PHE A 76 -7.00 6.01 1.77
C PHE A 76 -7.53 7.22 2.55
N MET A 77 -8.49 7.93 1.99
CA MET A 77 -9.10 9.12 2.60
C MET A 77 -9.88 8.78 3.87
N HIS A 78 -10.63 7.67 3.87
CA HIS A 78 -11.39 7.19 5.04
C HIS A 78 -10.48 6.95 6.25
N HIS A 79 -9.31 6.37 6.02
CA HIS A 79 -8.33 6.09 7.07
C HIS A 79 -7.33 7.23 7.30
N SER A 80 -7.48 8.37 6.62
CA SER A 80 -6.57 9.52 6.70
C SER A 80 -5.10 9.16 6.40
N ILE A 81 -4.88 8.23 5.47
CA ILE A 81 -3.54 7.76 5.09
C ILE A 81 -3.01 8.67 3.97
N PRO A 82 -1.84 9.32 4.15
CA PRO A 82 -1.20 10.05 3.07
C PRO A 82 -0.73 9.08 1.98
N PHE A 83 -1.04 9.41 0.72
CA PHE A 83 -0.65 8.60 -0.42
C PHE A 83 -0.07 9.46 -1.56
N THR A 84 0.84 8.88 -2.33
CA THR A 84 1.43 9.51 -3.52
C THR A 84 1.18 8.62 -4.73
N VAL A 85 0.75 9.21 -5.85
CA VAL A 85 0.55 8.48 -7.12
C VAL A 85 1.65 8.88 -8.10
N VAL A 86 2.35 7.88 -8.64
CA VAL A 86 3.41 8.04 -9.66
C VAL A 86 2.94 7.37 -10.95
N MET A 87 3.25 7.96 -12.11
CA MET A 87 2.72 7.57 -13.44
C MET A 87 3.82 7.15 -14.42
#